data_AF-A0A3D3DXL5-F1
#
_entry.id   AF-A0A3D3DXL5-F1
#
_cell.length_a   1.000
_cell.length_b   1.000
_cell.length_c   1.000
_cell.angle_alpha   90.00
_cell.angle_beta   90.00
_cell.angle_gamma   90.00
#
_symmetry.space_group_name_H-M   'P 1'
#
loop_
_entity.id
_entity.type
_entity.pdbx_description
1 polymer ?
#
loop_
_entity_poly.entity_id
_entity_poly.type
_entity_poly.pdbx_seq_one_letter_code
_entity_poly.pdbx_strand_id
1 'polypeptide(L)' 'ATTLMMEIHTSGRAVVWTGAKERAEFYVQQLHGSQLKSTMEKSV' A
#
# COMPACT_ATOMS: atom_id res chain seq x y z
N ALA A 1 0.12 12.72 0.74
CA ALA A 1 -0.49 11.97 -0.37
C ALA A 1 0.32 12.10 -1.67
N THR A 2 0.67 13.31 -2.11
CA THR A 2 1.33 13.57 -3.39
C THR A 2 2.65 12.81 -3.58
N THR A 3 3.50 12.73 -2.55
CA THR A 3 4.80 12.02 -2.63
C THR A 3 4.65 10.53 -2.96
N LEU A 4 3.76 9.83 -2.25
CA LEU A 4 3.50 8.39 -2.47
C LEU A 4 2.92 8.12 -3.85
N MET A 5 2.04 8.98 -4.35
CA MET A 5 1.46 8.84 -5.69
C MET A 5 2.54 9.00 -6.77
N MET A 6 3.42 10.00 -6.61
CA MET A 6 4.57 10.19 -7.51
C MET A 6 5.58 9.04 -7.42
N GLU A 7 5.77 8.46 -6.24
CA GLU A 7 6.62 7.28 -6.05
C GLU A 7 6.04 6.06 -6.77
N ILE A 8 4.74 5.81 -6.68
CA ILE A 8 4.07 4.77 -7.47
C ILE A 8 4.25 5.03 -8.97
N HIS A 9 4.12 6.29 -9.40
CA HIS A 9 4.27 6.65 -10.82
C HIS A 9 5.69 6.44 -11.34
N THR A 10 6.71 6.71 -10.53
CA THR A 10 8.13 6.63 -10.93
C THR A 10 8.74 5.25 -10.72
N SER A 11 8.41 4.59 -9.61
CA SER A 11 9.01 3.32 -9.16
C SER A 11 8.08 2.11 -9.35
N GLY A 12 6.83 2.34 -9.77
CA GLY A 12 5.81 1.31 -9.98
C GLY A 12 5.18 0.76 -8.69
N ARG A 13 5.70 1.14 -7.52
CA ARG A 13 5.18 0.75 -6.19
C ARG A 13 5.60 1.78 -5.14
N ALA A 14 4.87 1.84 -4.04
CA ALA A 14 5.26 2.59 -2.84
C ALA A 14 4.74 1.90 -1.58
N VAL A 15 5.44 2.06 -0.46
CA VAL A 15 5.00 1.52 0.83
C VAL A 15 4.03 2.51 1.46
N VAL A 16 2.74 2.15 1.50
CA VAL A 16 1.68 3.02 2.03
C VAL A 16 1.54 2.95 3.55
N TRP A 17 1.93 1.84 4.17
CA TRP A 17 1.82 1.63 5.60
C TRP A 17 2.72 0.50 6.10
N THR A 18 3.21 0.60 7.34
CA THR A 18 4.03 -0.43 8.01
C THR A 18 3.55 -0.62 9.46
N GLY A 19 3.43 -1.86 9.92
CA GLY A 19 3.07 -2.17 11.31
C GLY A 19 2.37 -3.52 11.48
N ALA A 20 1.46 -3.59 12.46
CA ALA A 20 0.65 -4.78 12.76
C ALA A 20 -0.17 -5.29 11.55
N LYS A 21 -0.13 -6.61 11.35
CA LYS A 21 -0.75 -7.30 10.21
C LYS A 21 -2.24 -6.96 10.03
N GLU A 22 -3.03 -6.94 11.10
CA GLU A 22 -4.48 -6.69 11.01
C GLU A 22 -4.82 -5.34 10.35
N ARG A 23 -4.05 -4.29 10.66
CA ARG A 23 -4.23 -2.99 10.02
C ARG A 23 -3.78 -2.99 8.57
N ALA A 24 -2.70 -3.72 8.24
CA ALA A 24 -2.27 -3.87 6.87
C ALA A 24 -3.35 -4.58 6.02
N GLU A 25 -3.97 -5.64 6.55
CA GLU A 25 -5.07 -6.36 5.90
C GLU A 25 -6.27 -5.46 5.64
N PHE A 26 -6.64 -4.64 6.65
CA PHE A 26 -7.70 -3.65 6.50
C PHE A 26 -7.42 -2.65 5.38
N TYR A 27 -6.21 -2.07 5.34
CA TYR A 27 -5.85 -1.11 4.29
C TYR A 27 -5.83 -1.74 2.90
N VAL A 28 -5.32 -2.95 2.75
CA VAL A 28 -5.35 -3.66 1.47
C VAL A 28 -6.77 -3.89 0.97
N GLN A 29 -7.72 -4.25 1.85
CA GLN A 29 -9.12 -4.36 1.45
C GLN A 29 -9.72 -3.03 0.99
N GLN A 30 -9.47 -1.94 1.71
CA GLN A 30 -9.96 -0.60 1.31
C GLN A 30 -9.38 -0.16 -0.04
N LEU A 31 -8.09 -0.42 -0.27
CA LEU A 31 -7.41 -0.07 -1.52
C LEU A 31 -7.91 -0.93 -2.69
N HIS A 32 -8.17 -2.22 -2.47
CA HIS A 32 -8.83 -3.06 -3.47
C HIS A 32 -10.24 -2.58 -3.81
N GLY A 33 -11.01 -2.09 -2.83
CA GLY A 33 -12.30 -1.44 -3.08
C GLY A 33 -12.18 -0.21 -4.00
N SER A 34 -11.03 0.46 -3.96
CA SER A 34 -10.68 1.58 -4.85
C SER A 34 -10.03 1.14 -6.17
N GLN A 35 -10.07 -0.15 -6.51
CA GLN A 35 -9.44 -0.75 -7.70
C GLN A 35 -7.91 -0.61 -7.74
N LEU A 36 -7.26 -0.33 -6.60
CA LEU A 36 -5.80 -0.20 -6.50
C LEU A 36 -5.17 -1.54 -6.14
N LYS A 37 -4.29 -2.04 -7.00
CA LYS A 37 -3.52 -3.27 -6.74
C LYS A 37 -2.59 -3.05 -5.54
N SER A 38 -2.88 -3.72 -4.42
CA SER A 38 -2.17 -3.53 -3.15
C SER A 38 -1.78 -4.88 -2.53
N THR A 39 -0.56 -4.98 -2.01
CA THR A 39 -0.02 -6.21 -1.43
C THR A 39 0.65 -5.93 -0.09
N MET A 40 0.64 -6.92 0.82
CA MET A 40 1.40 -6.85 2.07
C MET A 40 2.68 -7.67 1.94
N GLU A 41 3.76 -7.14 2.48
CA GLU A 41 5.05 -7.84 2.55
C GLU A 41 5.51 -7.88 4.01
N LYS A 42 6.12 -9.00 4.42
CA LYS A 42 6.72 -9.10 5.75
C LYS A 42 8.04 -8.33 5.72
N SER A 43 8.18 -7.33 6.58
CA SER A 43 9.49 -6.72 6.84
C SER A 43 10.42 -7.78 7.43
N VAL A 44 11.55 -8.00 6.76
CA VAL A 44 12.56 -8.99 7.12
C VAL A 44 13.19 -8.64 8.46
#